data_AF-A0A2E7UJY1-F1
#
_entry.id   AF-A0A2E7UJY1-F1
#
_cell.length_a   1.000
_cell.length_b   1.000
_cell.length_c   1.000
_cell.angle_alpha   90.00
_cell.angle_beta   90.00
_cell.angle_gamma   90.00
#
_symmetry.space_group_name_H-M   'P 1'
#
loop_
_entity.id
_entity.type
_entity.pdbx_description
1 polymer ?
#
loop_
_entity_poly.entity_id
_entity_poly.type
_entity_poly.pdbx_seq_one_letter_code
_entity_poly.pdbx_strand_id
1 'polypeptide(L)' 'MKKIKLKFGDLFSGAGGLSLGLEHSKYQGTYEGFKSIWALDDHKDSCETY' A
#
# COMPACT_ATOMS: atom_id res chain seq x y z
N MET A 1 3.61 -18.99 -14.98
CA MET A 1 4.30 -18.40 -13.80
C MET A 1 3.30 -18.30 -12.66
N LYS A 2 3.72 -18.65 -11.43
CA LYS A 2 2.87 -18.47 -10.24
C LYS A 2 2.76 -16.96 -9.96
N LYS A 3 1.53 -16.49 -9.83
CA LYS A 3 1.25 -15.10 -9.48
C LYS A 3 1.42 -14.89 -7.96
N ILE A 4 2.00 -13.75 -7.56
CA ILE A 4 2.31 -13.43 -6.16
C ILE A 4 1.54 -12.18 -5.71
N LYS A 5 0.81 -12.26 -4.58
CA LYS A 5 0.33 -11.09 -3.85
C LYS A 5 1.40 -10.59 -2.90
N LEU A 6 1.94 -9.40 -3.17
CA LEU A 6 2.92 -8.79 -2.30
C LEU A 6 2.20 -8.06 -1.16
N LYS A 7 2.61 -8.37 0.07
CA LYS A 7 2.14 -7.72 1.28
C LYS A 7 3.21 -6.75 1.75
N PHE A 8 2.82 -5.54 2.13
CA PHE A 8 3.77 -4.53 2.59
C PHE A 8 3.19 -3.71 3.76
N GLY A 9 4.06 -2.95 4.40
CA GLY A 9 3.68 -1.91 5.35
C GLY A 9 4.17 -0.55 4.89
N ASP A 10 3.41 0.49 5.20
CA ASP A 10 3.65 1.87 4.76
C ASP A 10 4.15 2.71 5.94
N LEU A 11 5.37 3.24 5.84
CA LEU A 11 6.01 4.05 6.88
C LEU A 11 6.00 5.51 6.46
N PHE A 12 5.67 6.41 7.39
CA PHE A 12 5.43 7.83 7.08
C PHE A 12 4.34 7.96 6.02
N SER A 13 3.24 7.24 6.25
CA SER A 13 2.25 6.95 5.22
C SER A 13 1.46 8.18 4.75
N GLY A 14 1.50 9.27 5.52
CA GLY A 14 0.62 10.41 5.34
C GLY A 14 -0.84 9.95 5.24
N ALA A 15 -1.58 10.52 4.30
CA ALA A 15 -2.95 10.14 3.96
C ALA A 15 -3.06 8.89 3.05
N GLY A 16 -2.00 8.08 2.92
CA GLY A 16 -2.07 6.77 2.25
C GLY A 16 -2.00 6.77 0.73
N GLY A 17 -1.58 7.88 0.12
CA GLY A 17 -1.52 8.01 -1.35
C GLY A 17 -0.61 6.96 -2.02
N LEU A 18 0.52 6.61 -1.41
CA LEU A 18 1.42 5.57 -1.93
C LEU A 18 0.76 4.19 -1.87
N SER A 19 0.24 3.81 -0.70
CA SER A 19 -0.47 2.55 -0.52
C SER A 19 -1.63 2.40 -1.51
N LEU A 20 -2.50 3.40 -1.62
CA LEU A 20 -3.63 3.40 -2.56
C LEU A 20 -3.14 3.28 -4.02
N GLY A 21 -2.10 4.03 -4.38
CA GLY A 21 -1.50 3.96 -5.72
C GLY A 21 -0.95 2.58 -6.06
N LEU A 22 -0.28 1.92 -5.13
CA LEU A 22 0.25 0.56 -5.31
C LEU A 22 -0.87 -0.47 -5.44
N GLU A 23 -1.93 -0.37 -4.63
CA GLU A 23 -3.08 -1.28 -4.71
C GLU A 23 -3.89 -1.11 -6.01
N HIS A 24 -3.97 0.12 -6.54
CA HIS A 24 -4.61 0.41 -7.82
C HIS A 24 -3.73 0.16 -9.04
N SER A 25 -2.42 -0.05 -8.85
CA SER A 25 -1.51 -0.31 -9.96
C SER A 25 -1.92 -1.60 -10.69
N LYS A 26 -2.08 -1.50 -12.02
CA LYS A 26 -2.46 -2.65 -12.84
C LYS A 26 -1.29 -3.62 -12.92
N TYR A 27 -1.60 -4.89 -12.66
CA TYR A 27 -0.65 -6.00 -12.57
C TYR A 27 0.23 -6.12 -13.82
N GLN A 28 1.55 -6.24 -13.62
CA GLN A 28 2.50 -6.59 -14.66
C GLN A 28 3.47 -7.66 -14.16
N GLY A 29 3.65 -8.73 -14.94
CA GLY A 29 4.64 -9.78 -14.68
C GLY A 29 4.28 -10.73 -13.52
N THR A 30 5.22 -10.88 -12.58
CA THR A 30 5.17 -11.89 -11.50
C THR A 30 4.15 -11.56 -10.39
N TYR A 31 3.78 -10.29 -10.24
CA TYR A 31 2.91 -9.83 -9.16
C TYR A 31 1.46 -9.68 -9.63
N GLU A 32 0.54 -10.30 -8.90
CA GLU A 32 -0.92 -10.16 -9.09
C GLU A 32 -1.58 -9.18 -8.15
N GLY A 33 -0.78 -8.43 -7.40
CA GLY A 33 -1.25 -7.30 -6.63
C GLY A 33 -0.45 -7.01 -5.41
N PHE A 34 -0.66 -5.80 -4.93
CA PHE A 34 -0.10 -5.26 -3.71
C PHE A 34 -1.21 -5.15 -2.69
N LYS A 35 -0.89 -5.38 -1.43
CA LYS A 35 -1.80 -5.17 -0.31
C LYS A 35 -1.05 -4.57 0.86
N SER A 36 -1.45 -3.38 1.29
CA SER A 36 -0.99 -2.78 2.53
C SER A 36 -1.60 -3.56 3.70
N ILE A 37 -0.78 -3.92 4.68
CA ILE A 37 -1.21 -4.68 5.88
C ILE A 37 -1.24 -3.79 7.11
N TRP A 38 -0.41 -2.74 7.13
CA TRP A 38 -0.33 -1.76 8.19
C TRP A 38 0.26 -0.47 7.63
N ALA A 39 -0.09 0.64 8.26
CA ALA A 39 0.45 1.96 7.97
C ALA A 39 0.83 2.63 9.29
N LEU A 40 1.87 3.44 9.26
CA LEU A 40 2.36 4.17 10.42
C LEU A 40 2.69 5.60 10.03
N ASP A 41 2.08 6.52 10.76
CA ASP A 41 2.31 7.95 10.65
C ASP A 41 2.18 8.59 12.04
N ASP A 42 2.89 9.69 12.29
CA ASP A 42 2.83 10.42 13.55
C ASP A 42 1.82 11.57 13.54
N HIS A 43 1.39 12.00 12.35
CA HIS A 43 0.37 13.02 12.18
C HIS A 43 -1.02 12.40 12.31
N LYS A 44 -1.78 12.87 13.32
CA LYS A 44 -3.12 12.36 13.61
C LYS A 44 -4.10 12.58 12.45
N ASP A 45 -4.03 13.74 11.81
CA ASP A 45 -4.84 14.10 10.64
C ASP A 45 -4.54 13.22 9.42
N SER A 46 -3.26 12.86 9.22
CA SER A 46 -2.86 11.84 8.24
C SER A 46 -3.52 10.49 8.54
N CYS A 47 -3.44 10.02 9.79
CA CYS A 47 -4.02 8.75 10.21
C CYS A 47 -5.56 8.72 10.10
N GLU A 48 -6.24 9.85 10.36
CA GLU A 48 -7.70 9.96 10.21
C GLU A 48 -8.13 10.03 8.74
N THR A 49 -7.23 10.46 7.84
CA THR A 49 -7.49 10.56 6.40
C THR A 49 -7.15 9.28 5.63
N TYR A 50 -6.11 8.55 6.07
CA TYR A 50 -5.62 7.30 5.47
C TYR A 50 -6.73 6.25 5.34
#